data_AF-A0A151RKU1-F1
#
_entry.id   AF-A0A151RKU1-F1
#
_cell.length_a   1.000
_cell.length_b   1.000
_cell.length_c   1.000
_cell.angle_alpha   90.00
_cell.angle_beta   90.00
_cell.angle_gamma   90.00
#
_symmetry.space_group_name_H-M   'P 1'
#
loop_
_entity.id
_entity.type
_entity.pdbx_description
1 polymer ?
#
loop_
_entity_poly.entity_id
_entity_poly.type
_entity_poly.pdbx_seq_one_letter_code
_entity_poly.pdbx_strand_id
1 'polypeptide(L)'
;MLYESVGVAGIKSVGLKNYETYGIPISDLRKDRKAVVAFARHFGAECFIPFFFGLEKSKTKENIERQMADLDLPLFDLLTIITATGNFSLNNKIGQGGFGPVYKGKLADGSEIAVKRLSSSSGQGITEFITEVKLIAKLQHRNLVKLLGCCIHGEEKILTYEYMVNGSLDSFIFDQMKGKLLDWPRRFQIIFGVARGLLYLHQDSRLRIIHRDLKASNVLLDEKLNPKISDFGMARAFGGDQIEGNTNRVVGTYGYMAPEYAVDGLFSIKSDVFSFGILLLEIVCGNKNRALCHGNQTLNLVGYAWKLWKEQNASQLIDSNIKDSCVIPEVLRCIHISLLCVQQYPEDRPTMTSVIQMLGSEMELVEPKEPGFFPRRISDEGNLNSNKGNLDSNLNERNGQEIAVKRLSSSYGQGITEFITEVKLIAKLQHRNLVKLLGCCIKGQEKLLVYEYMVNGSLDSSIFDQIKGKFLVWPRRFQIIFGIARGLLYLHQDSRLRIIHRDLKASNVLLDEKLNQKISDFGIARAFGGDQTEGNTNRVVGTYGYMAPEYAVDGIFSIKSDVFSFGILLLEIICGTKNRALCHGNQTLNLVGYVNTHVIYYLSLPMLKHE
;
A
#
# COMPACT_ATOMS: atom_id res chain seq x y z
N MET A 1 -20.10 30.70 0.95
CA MET A 1 -19.69 31.88 0.15
C MET A 1 -19.30 33.04 1.08
N LEU A 2 -18.22 32.89 1.88
CA LEU A 2 -17.76 33.97 2.79
C LEU A 2 -16.24 33.98 3.05
N TYR A 3 -15.46 33.24 2.25
CA TYR A 3 -14.00 33.07 2.45
C TYR A 3 -13.12 33.66 1.33
N GLU A 4 -13.71 34.13 0.22
CA GLU A 4 -12.95 34.63 -0.95
C GLU A 4 -12.72 36.15 -0.92
N SER A 5 -13.52 36.91 -0.17
CA SER A 5 -13.45 38.38 -0.11
C SER A 5 -12.25 38.93 0.67
N VAL A 6 -11.67 38.14 1.58
CA VAL A 6 -10.60 38.60 2.49
C VAL A 6 -9.24 38.75 1.78
N GLY A 7 -8.97 37.92 0.76
CA GLY A 7 -7.64 37.76 0.17
C GLY A 7 -7.06 38.99 -0.55
N VAL A 8 -7.90 39.95 -0.96
CA VAL A 8 -7.48 41.21 -1.60
C VAL A 8 -7.73 42.42 -0.70
N ALA A 9 -8.80 42.40 0.10
CA ALA A 9 -9.14 43.50 1.01
C ALA A 9 -8.13 43.65 2.16
N GLY A 10 -7.70 42.53 2.78
CA GLY A 10 -6.78 42.55 3.93
C GLY A 10 -5.38 43.10 3.62
N ILE A 11 -4.98 43.14 2.33
CA ILE A 11 -3.71 43.72 1.89
C ILE A 11 -3.74 45.26 1.97
N LYS A 12 -4.92 45.89 1.86
CA LYS A 12 -5.06 47.35 1.88
C LYS A 12 -5.19 47.97 3.27
N SER A 13 -5.52 47.19 4.30
CA SER A 13 -5.75 47.71 5.67
C SER A 13 -4.50 47.72 6.57
N VAL A 14 -3.43 47.00 6.21
CA VAL A 14 -2.27 46.79 7.09
C VAL A 14 -1.01 47.47 6.56
N GLY A 15 -0.89 48.79 6.79
CA GLY A 15 0.39 49.51 6.93
C GLY A 15 1.37 49.58 5.74
N LEU A 16 1.10 48.95 4.59
CA LEU A 16 2.06 48.72 3.50
C LEU A 16 2.46 49.97 2.65
N LYS A 17 2.33 51.19 3.17
CA LYS A 17 2.74 52.43 2.47
C LYS A 17 4.24 52.55 2.18
N ASN A 18 5.09 51.70 2.77
CA ASN A 18 6.55 51.82 2.70
C ASN A 18 7.22 50.95 1.62
N TYR A 19 6.47 50.32 0.72
CA TYR A 19 7.03 49.48 -0.37
C TYR A 19 6.79 50.01 -1.79
N GLU A 20 5.87 50.96 -2.00
CA GLU A 20 5.71 51.62 -3.31
C GLU A 20 6.94 52.48 -3.68
N THR A 21 7.65 53.00 -2.68
CA THR A 21 8.87 53.83 -2.82
C THR A 21 10.08 53.13 -3.46
N TYR A 22 10.01 51.81 -3.68
CA TYR A 22 11.08 51.01 -4.29
C TYR A 22 10.68 50.30 -5.60
N GLY A 23 9.46 50.51 -6.09
CA GLY A 23 9.06 50.12 -7.46
C GLY A 23 9.07 48.61 -7.78
N ILE A 24 8.97 47.73 -6.78
CA ILE A 24 9.00 46.27 -6.98
C ILE A 24 7.58 45.72 -7.23
N PRO A 25 7.29 45.09 -8.38
CA PRO A 25 5.98 44.49 -8.64
C PRO A 25 5.70 43.26 -7.77
N ILE A 26 4.42 43.00 -7.47
CA ILE A 26 3.97 41.84 -6.66
C ILE A 26 4.41 40.49 -7.26
N SER A 27 4.67 40.42 -8.58
CA SER A 27 5.24 39.25 -9.25
C SER A 27 6.62 38.82 -8.73
N ASP A 28 7.38 39.74 -8.15
CA ASP A 28 8.81 39.56 -7.83
C ASP A 28 9.08 39.21 -6.36
N LEU A 29 8.05 39.21 -5.49
CA LEU A 29 8.11 38.55 -4.17
C LEU A 29 8.52 37.06 -4.26
N ARG A 30 8.39 36.45 -5.46
CA ARG A 30 8.87 35.09 -5.76
C ARG A 30 10.40 34.93 -5.71
N LYS A 31 11.17 36.02 -5.77
CA LYS A 31 12.63 36.01 -5.95
C LYS A 31 13.41 36.41 -4.69
N ASP A 32 12.88 37.31 -3.86
CA ASP A 32 13.60 37.77 -2.67
C ASP A 32 13.42 36.83 -1.46
N ARG A 33 14.51 36.15 -1.11
CA ARG A 33 14.64 35.28 0.06
C ARG A 33 14.46 36.04 1.38
N LYS A 34 14.72 37.35 1.44
CA LYS A 34 14.51 38.18 2.66
C LYS A 34 13.02 38.49 2.85
N ALA A 35 12.32 38.94 1.80
CA ALA A 35 10.87 39.21 1.85
C ALA A 35 10.07 37.97 2.31
N VAL A 36 10.37 36.79 1.78
CA VAL A 36 9.72 35.52 2.18
C VAL A 36 9.93 35.21 3.67
N VAL A 37 11.15 35.38 4.19
CA VAL A 37 11.47 35.13 5.61
C VAL A 37 10.85 36.20 6.52
N ALA A 38 10.75 37.46 6.08
CA ALA A 38 10.07 38.51 6.81
C ALA A 38 8.56 38.24 6.94
N PHE A 39 7.90 37.86 5.84
CA PHE A 39 6.46 37.54 5.83
C PHE A 39 6.15 36.35 6.74
N ALA A 40 6.94 35.27 6.66
CA ALA A 40 6.79 34.08 7.50
C ALA A 40 7.02 34.37 9.00
N ARG A 41 7.88 35.34 9.35
CA ARG A 41 8.09 35.81 10.73
C ARG A 41 6.96 36.68 11.25
N HIS A 42 6.25 37.42 10.40
CA HIS A 42 5.27 38.42 10.82
C HIS A 42 3.83 37.88 10.95
N PHE A 43 3.45 36.92 10.09
CA PHE A 43 2.08 36.36 10.06
C PHE A 43 1.98 34.88 10.48
N GLY A 44 3.11 34.26 10.82
CA GLY A 44 3.19 32.85 11.17
C GLY A 44 2.94 31.89 10.00
N ALA A 45 3.17 30.59 10.23
CA ALA A 45 3.05 29.57 9.19
C ALA A 45 1.60 29.36 8.69
N GLU A 46 0.60 29.65 9.53
CA GLU A 46 -0.81 29.35 9.25
C GLU A 46 -1.38 30.22 8.11
N CYS A 47 -0.98 31.50 8.03
CA CYS A 47 -1.34 32.38 6.91
C CYS A 47 -0.51 32.14 5.64
N PHE A 48 0.70 31.59 5.77
CA PHE A 48 1.61 31.37 4.63
C PHE A 48 1.15 30.22 3.73
N ILE A 49 0.55 29.18 4.33
CA ILE A 49 0.16 27.93 3.67
C ILE A 49 -0.92 28.14 2.58
N PRO A 50 -2.09 28.77 2.83
CA PRO A 50 -3.15 28.87 1.83
C PRO A 50 -2.76 29.61 0.55
N PHE A 51 -1.96 30.68 0.68
CA PHE A 51 -1.56 31.54 -0.43
C PHE A 51 -0.76 30.80 -1.50
N PHE A 52 0.22 29.98 -1.10
CA PHE A 52 0.99 29.17 -2.05
C PHE A 52 0.20 27.98 -2.62
N PHE A 53 -0.60 27.29 -1.79
CA PHE A 53 -1.40 26.16 -2.26
C PHE A 53 -2.50 26.56 -3.26
N GLY A 54 -3.04 27.78 -3.20
CA GLY A 54 -3.94 28.29 -4.23
C GLY A 54 -3.29 28.37 -5.62
N LEU A 55 -2.02 28.78 -5.68
CA LEU A 55 -1.29 28.98 -6.94
C LEU A 55 -0.76 27.67 -7.56
N GLU A 56 -0.45 26.63 -6.77
CA GLU A 56 -0.06 25.32 -7.31
C GLU A 56 -1.22 24.53 -7.93
N LYS A 57 -2.46 24.70 -7.43
CA LYS A 57 -3.65 24.02 -7.99
C LYS A 57 -3.87 24.37 -9.48
N SER A 58 -3.72 25.64 -9.85
CA SER A 58 -3.93 26.12 -11.24
C SER A 58 -3.03 25.39 -12.24
N LYS A 59 -1.71 25.32 -11.97
CA LYS A 59 -0.76 24.65 -12.86
C LYS A 59 -0.91 23.14 -12.93
N THR A 60 -1.47 22.53 -11.89
CA THR A 60 -1.74 21.08 -11.85
C THR A 60 -2.91 20.73 -12.76
N LYS A 61 -3.95 21.58 -12.79
CA LYS A 61 -5.13 21.43 -13.66
C LYS A 61 -4.74 21.44 -15.14
N GLU A 62 -4.10 22.52 -15.62
CA GLU A 62 -3.74 22.70 -17.05
C GLU A 62 -2.85 21.57 -17.62
N ASN A 63 -2.04 20.93 -16.77
CA ASN A 63 -1.10 19.89 -17.19
C ASN A 63 -1.73 18.49 -17.19
N ILE A 64 -2.79 18.29 -16.41
CA ILE A 64 -3.61 17.07 -16.46
C ILE A 64 -4.56 17.15 -17.67
N GLU A 65 -5.24 18.28 -17.87
CA GLU A 65 -6.15 18.49 -19.02
C GLU A 65 -5.44 18.26 -20.37
N ARG A 66 -4.22 18.78 -20.54
CA ARG A 66 -3.38 18.51 -21.71
C ARG A 66 -3.04 17.03 -21.89
N GLN A 67 -2.76 16.31 -20.80
CA GLN A 67 -2.47 14.86 -20.84
C GLN A 67 -3.71 13.99 -21.06
N MET A 68 -4.92 14.57 -21.07
CA MET A 68 -6.18 13.85 -21.32
C MET A 68 -6.69 14.05 -22.76
N ALA A 69 -6.32 15.15 -23.41
CA ALA A 69 -6.51 15.32 -24.85
C ALA A 69 -5.82 14.19 -25.66
N ASP A 70 -4.65 13.73 -25.22
CA ASP A 70 -3.88 12.61 -25.82
C ASP A 70 -4.47 11.19 -25.56
N LEU A 71 -5.68 11.10 -24.99
CA LEU A 71 -6.31 9.84 -24.54
C LEU A 71 -7.68 9.54 -25.15
N ASP A 72 -8.26 10.45 -25.94
CA ASP A 72 -9.64 10.38 -26.47
C ASP A 72 -10.71 10.06 -25.39
N LEU A 73 -10.42 10.37 -24.12
CA LEU A 73 -11.26 10.01 -22.97
C LEU A 73 -12.29 11.11 -22.68
N PRO A 74 -13.60 10.83 -22.69
CA PRO A 74 -14.62 11.83 -22.42
C PRO A 74 -14.47 12.53 -21.07
N LEU A 75 -14.47 13.87 -21.12
CA LEU A 75 -14.56 14.74 -19.95
C LEU A 75 -16.04 15.07 -19.68
N PHE A 76 -16.54 14.66 -18.53
CA PHE A 76 -17.89 14.98 -18.07
C PHE A 76 -17.88 16.24 -17.20
N ASP A 77 -18.85 17.12 -17.42
CA ASP A 77 -19.13 18.22 -16.48
C ASP A 77 -19.58 17.71 -15.12
N LEU A 78 -19.17 18.40 -14.06
CA LEU A 78 -19.56 18.06 -12.69
C LEU A 78 -21.08 18.10 -12.51
N LEU A 79 -21.78 19.01 -13.19
CA LEU A 79 -23.23 19.11 -13.16
C LEU A 79 -23.91 17.87 -13.77
N THR A 80 -23.36 17.31 -14.85
CA THR A 80 -23.84 16.07 -15.47
C THR A 80 -23.70 14.89 -14.51
N ILE A 81 -22.57 14.79 -13.81
CA ILE A 81 -22.34 13.74 -12.80
C ILE A 81 -23.23 13.92 -11.56
N ILE A 82 -23.42 15.16 -11.09
CA ILE A 82 -24.33 15.49 -9.98
C ILE A 82 -25.77 15.09 -10.34
N THR A 83 -26.27 15.48 -11.52
CA THR A 83 -27.62 15.11 -11.98
C THR A 83 -27.75 13.60 -12.11
N ALA A 84 -26.80 12.94 -12.78
CA ALA A 84 -26.85 11.49 -13.01
C ALA A 84 -26.83 10.66 -11.71
N THR A 85 -26.16 11.13 -10.66
CA THR A 85 -26.07 10.44 -9.35
C THR A 85 -27.11 10.89 -8.33
N GLY A 86 -28.02 11.79 -8.68
CA GLY A 86 -28.97 12.40 -7.73
C GLY A 86 -28.26 13.16 -6.61
N ASN A 87 -27.28 13.99 -6.98
CA ASN A 87 -26.37 14.72 -6.09
C ASN A 87 -25.60 13.80 -5.12
N PHE A 88 -25.00 12.72 -5.64
CA PHE A 88 -24.28 11.71 -4.86
C PHE A 88 -25.12 11.12 -3.71
N SER A 89 -26.42 10.89 -3.96
CA SER A 89 -27.37 10.38 -2.96
C SER A 89 -26.89 9.07 -2.33
N LEU A 90 -27.08 8.92 -1.02
CA LEU A 90 -26.76 7.68 -0.30
C LEU A 90 -27.57 6.49 -0.82
N ASN A 91 -28.79 6.72 -1.32
CA ASN A 91 -29.62 5.67 -1.94
C ASN A 91 -29.00 5.13 -3.24
N ASN A 92 -28.15 5.92 -3.89
CA ASN A 92 -27.42 5.53 -5.10
C ASN A 92 -26.02 4.98 -4.80
N LYS A 93 -25.58 4.93 -3.53
CA LYS A 93 -24.24 4.47 -3.16
C LYS A 93 -24.15 2.94 -3.26
N ILE A 94 -23.41 2.44 -4.25
CA ILE A 94 -23.23 1.00 -4.52
C ILE A 94 -21.98 0.40 -3.88
N GLY A 95 -21.05 1.24 -3.38
CA GLY A 95 -19.86 0.74 -2.70
C GLY A 95 -18.99 1.84 -2.07
N GLN A 96 -17.93 1.43 -1.38
CA GLN A 96 -16.87 2.32 -0.90
C GLN A 96 -15.56 1.54 -0.73
N GLY A 97 -14.59 1.80 -1.62
CA GLY A 97 -13.24 1.28 -1.51
C GLY A 97 -12.34 2.16 -0.64
N GLY A 98 -11.05 1.82 -0.55
CA GLY A 98 -10.04 2.64 0.12
C GLY A 98 -9.79 4.02 -0.53
N PHE A 99 -10.35 4.24 -1.73
CA PHE A 99 -10.07 5.37 -2.61
C PHE A 99 -11.25 6.36 -2.71
N GLY A 100 -12.46 5.93 -2.32
CA GLY A 100 -13.66 6.76 -2.30
C GLY A 100 -14.97 5.96 -2.37
N PRO A 101 -16.12 6.62 -2.16
CA PRO A 101 -17.44 6.05 -2.44
C PRO A 101 -17.67 5.87 -3.95
N VAL A 102 -18.44 4.84 -4.29
CA VAL A 102 -18.91 4.56 -5.65
C VAL A 102 -20.43 4.65 -5.69
N TYR A 103 -20.96 5.38 -6.66
CA TYR A 103 -22.41 5.59 -6.83
C TYR A 103 -22.87 5.01 -8.17
N LYS A 104 -24.07 4.43 -8.20
CA LYS A 104 -24.82 4.27 -9.45
C LYS A 104 -25.27 5.66 -9.94
N GLY A 105 -25.26 5.86 -11.24
CA GLY A 105 -25.92 6.99 -11.87
C GLY A 105 -26.58 6.58 -13.18
N LYS A 106 -27.39 7.49 -13.73
CA LYS A 106 -28.03 7.34 -15.04
C LYS A 106 -27.85 8.63 -15.84
N LEU A 107 -27.21 8.52 -17.00
CA LEU A 107 -27.00 9.64 -17.92
C LEU A 107 -28.30 10.00 -18.67
N ALA A 108 -28.32 11.16 -19.33
CA ALA A 108 -29.51 11.70 -19.98
C ALA A 108 -29.95 10.91 -21.24
N ASP A 109 -29.05 10.14 -21.83
CA ASP A 109 -29.31 9.15 -22.88
C ASP A 109 -29.95 7.85 -22.34
N GLY A 110 -30.03 7.71 -21.01
CA GLY A 110 -30.50 6.51 -20.33
C GLY A 110 -29.40 5.53 -19.91
N SER A 111 -28.13 5.77 -20.25
CA SER A 111 -27.01 4.86 -19.92
C SER A 111 -26.76 4.79 -18.41
N GLU A 112 -26.72 3.57 -17.85
CA GLU A 112 -26.37 3.36 -16.45
C GLU A 112 -24.84 3.34 -16.25
N ILE A 113 -24.36 4.09 -15.25
CA ILE A 113 -22.94 4.33 -14.99
C ILE A 113 -22.56 4.07 -13.53
N ALA A 114 -21.31 3.70 -13.29
CA ALA A 114 -20.69 3.62 -11.97
C ALA A 114 -19.71 4.77 -11.77
N VAL A 115 -19.95 5.61 -10.76
CA VAL A 115 -19.28 6.88 -10.50
C VAL A 115 -18.41 6.77 -9.26
N LYS A 116 -17.10 6.57 -9.44
CA LYS A 116 -16.07 6.49 -8.38
C LYS A 116 -15.58 7.90 -8.06
N ARG A 117 -16.09 8.50 -6.97
CA ARG A 117 -15.69 9.85 -6.52
C ARG A 117 -14.50 9.73 -5.58
N LEU A 118 -13.32 10.16 -6.02
CA LEU A 118 -12.07 9.91 -5.30
C LEU A 118 -11.86 10.91 -4.16
N SER A 119 -11.36 10.43 -3.02
CA SER A 119 -11.24 11.23 -1.80
C SER A 119 -10.16 12.31 -1.89
N SER A 120 -10.57 13.58 -1.85
CA SER A 120 -9.68 14.75 -1.85
C SER A 120 -8.75 14.83 -0.62
N SER A 121 -9.10 14.15 0.48
CA SER A 121 -8.30 14.13 1.72
C SER A 121 -7.06 13.23 1.67
N SER A 122 -6.82 12.52 0.57
CA SER A 122 -5.65 11.64 0.39
C SER A 122 -4.86 12.01 -0.86
N GLY A 123 -3.54 12.19 -0.71
CA GLY A 123 -2.63 12.39 -1.85
C GLY A 123 -2.53 11.17 -2.77
N GLN A 124 -2.90 9.99 -2.25
CA GLN A 124 -3.04 8.74 -3.01
C GLN A 124 -4.09 8.86 -4.12
N GLY A 125 -5.27 9.43 -3.85
CA GLY A 125 -6.38 9.48 -4.82
C GLY A 125 -6.04 10.26 -6.10
N ILE A 126 -5.09 11.20 -6.04
CA ILE A 126 -4.55 11.89 -7.23
C ILE A 126 -3.59 10.96 -8.00
N THR A 127 -2.78 10.16 -7.32
CA THR A 127 -1.90 9.17 -7.96
C THR A 127 -2.74 8.11 -8.70
N GLU A 128 -3.80 7.64 -8.04
CA GLU A 128 -4.73 6.63 -8.56
C GLU A 128 -5.54 7.16 -9.73
N PHE A 129 -6.11 8.36 -9.63
CA PHE A 129 -6.78 9.01 -10.76
C PHE A 129 -5.89 9.06 -12.00
N ILE A 130 -4.64 9.52 -11.84
CA ILE A 130 -3.67 9.62 -12.95
C ILE A 130 -3.28 8.23 -13.47
N THR A 131 -3.24 7.20 -12.62
CA THR A 131 -2.94 5.82 -13.00
C THR A 131 -4.12 5.19 -13.77
N GLU A 132 -5.33 5.27 -13.25
CA GLU A 132 -6.56 4.76 -13.87
C GLU A 132 -6.82 5.44 -15.22
N VAL A 133 -6.71 6.78 -15.30
CA VAL A 133 -6.86 7.53 -16.56
C VAL A 133 -5.80 7.15 -17.59
N LYS A 134 -4.52 7.07 -17.21
CA LYS A 134 -3.44 6.79 -18.19
C LYS A 134 -3.37 5.34 -18.65
N LEU A 135 -3.76 4.40 -17.80
CA LEU A 135 -3.75 2.97 -18.13
C LEU A 135 -5.09 2.54 -18.74
N ILE A 136 -6.20 2.65 -18.02
CA ILE A 136 -7.49 2.05 -18.42
C ILE A 136 -8.03 2.67 -19.70
N ALA A 137 -7.85 3.97 -19.93
CA ALA A 137 -8.37 4.63 -21.14
C ALA A 137 -7.87 3.99 -22.45
N LYS A 138 -6.70 3.30 -22.42
CA LYS A 138 -6.13 2.60 -23.58
C LYS A 138 -6.34 1.08 -23.56
N LEU A 139 -7.05 0.54 -22.56
CA LEU A 139 -7.36 -0.87 -22.44
C LEU A 139 -8.79 -1.15 -22.93
N GLN A 140 -8.90 -2.06 -23.89
CA GLN A 140 -10.18 -2.50 -24.45
C GLN A 140 -10.17 -4.02 -24.58
N HIS A 141 -10.75 -4.70 -23.59
CA HIS A 141 -10.90 -6.15 -23.59
C HIS A 141 -12.18 -6.56 -22.87
N ARG A 142 -12.84 -7.63 -23.34
CA ARG A 142 -14.18 -8.05 -22.88
C ARG A 142 -14.25 -8.41 -21.39
N ASN A 143 -13.11 -8.75 -20.78
CA ASN A 143 -12.98 -9.12 -19.37
C ASN A 143 -12.28 -8.05 -18.51
N LEU A 144 -12.26 -6.78 -18.94
CA LEU A 144 -11.86 -5.63 -18.12
C LEU A 144 -13.02 -4.62 -18.07
N VAL A 145 -13.19 -3.90 -16.97
CA VAL A 145 -14.24 -2.87 -16.84
C VAL A 145 -13.84 -1.61 -17.62
N LYS A 146 -14.72 -1.19 -18.54
CA LYS A 146 -14.50 -0.02 -19.40
C LYS A 146 -14.66 1.28 -18.60
N LEU A 147 -13.60 2.09 -18.58
CA LEU A 147 -13.68 3.51 -18.24
C LEU A 147 -14.41 4.25 -19.38
N LEU A 148 -15.53 4.90 -19.07
CA LEU A 148 -16.35 5.66 -20.03
C LEU A 148 -15.93 7.13 -20.12
N GLY A 149 -15.32 7.66 -19.06
CA GLY A 149 -14.88 9.04 -18.97
C GLY A 149 -14.59 9.45 -17.53
N CYS A 150 -14.38 10.75 -17.31
CA CYS A 150 -14.01 11.26 -16.00
C CYS A 150 -14.37 12.75 -15.84
N CYS A 151 -14.35 13.26 -14.62
CA CYS A 151 -14.59 14.67 -14.30
C CYS A 151 -13.46 15.20 -13.40
N ILE A 152 -12.99 16.42 -13.69
CA ILE A 152 -12.06 17.18 -12.86
C ILE A 152 -12.66 18.57 -12.64
N HIS A 153 -13.02 18.90 -11.40
CA HIS A 153 -13.60 20.21 -11.10
C HIS A 153 -13.17 20.69 -9.72
N GLY A 154 -12.28 21.69 -9.69
CA GLY A 154 -11.70 22.21 -8.45
C GLY A 154 -10.91 21.15 -7.69
N GLU A 155 -11.47 20.63 -6.59
CA GLU A 155 -10.88 19.50 -5.85
C GLU A 155 -11.46 18.14 -6.21
N GLU A 156 -12.58 18.08 -6.94
CA GLU A 156 -13.19 16.82 -7.36
C GLU A 156 -12.34 16.12 -8.44
N LYS A 157 -12.14 14.81 -8.25
CA LYS A 157 -11.67 13.88 -9.29
C LYS A 157 -12.61 12.69 -9.29
N ILE A 158 -13.24 12.42 -10.42
CA ILE A 158 -14.29 11.41 -10.52
C ILE A 158 -14.04 10.56 -11.76
N LEU A 159 -14.13 9.25 -11.61
CA LEU A 159 -14.02 8.29 -12.70
C LEU A 159 -15.40 7.68 -12.97
N THR A 160 -15.78 7.63 -14.25
CA THR A 160 -17.09 7.11 -14.69
C THR A 160 -16.86 5.85 -15.50
N TYR A 161 -17.40 4.74 -15.00
CA TYR A 161 -17.29 3.40 -15.54
C TYR A 161 -18.65 2.90 -16.05
N GLU A 162 -18.63 1.85 -16.87
CA GLU A 162 -19.85 1.07 -17.14
C GLU A 162 -20.45 0.50 -15.83
N TYR A 163 -21.77 0.49 -15.70
CA TYR A 163 -22.43 -0.06 -14.52
C TYR A 163 -22.51 -1.59 -14.60
N MET A 164 -21.95 -2.25 -13.59
CA MET A 164 -21.93 -3.71 -13.46
C MET A 164 -23.09 -4.16 -12.57
N VAL A 165 -24.23 -4.52 -13.19
CA VAL A 165 -25.52 -4.72 -12.49
C VAL A 165 -25.50 -5.78 -11.39
N ASN A 166 -24.71 -6.84 -11.55
CA ASN A 166 -24.58 -7.88 -10.53
C ASN A 166 -23.57 -7.52 -9.41
N GLY A 167 -22.78 -6.46 -9.57
CA GLY A 167 -21.78 -6.05 -8.59
C GLY A 167 -20.53 -6.94 -8.59
N SER A 168 -19.91 -7.13 -7.42
CA SER A 168 -18.64 -7.87 -7.26
C SER A 168 -18.84 -9.36 -7.01
N LEU A 169 -17.91 -10.17 -7.51
CA LEU A 169 -17.89 -11.63 -7.41
C LEU A 169 -17.85 -12.11 -5.95
N ASP A 170 -17.13 -11.41 -5.08
CA ASP A 170 -17.07 -11.71 -3.63
C ASP A 170 -18.46 -11.67 -2.96
N SER A 171 -19.38 -10.86 -3.49
CA SER A 171 -20.76 -10.79 -3.00
C SER A 171 -21.62 -11.98 -3.41
N PHE A 172 -21.13 -12.88 -4.28
CA PHE A 172 -21.74 -14.16 -4.61
C PHE A 172 -21.01 -15.33 -3.93
N ILE A 173 -19.70 -15.48 -4.18
CA ILE A 173 -18.98 -16.71 -3.79
C ILE A 173 -18.82 -16.88 -2.27
N PHE A 174 -19.07 -15.84 -1.47
CA PHE A 174 -19.00 -15.90 0.00
C PHE A 174 -20.36 -15.71 0.69
N ASP A 175 -21.46 -15.74 -0.07
CA ASP A 175 -22.83 -15.62 0.43
C ASP A 175 -23.58 -16.94 0.19
N GLN A 176 -24.19 -17.51 1.23
CA GLN A 176 -24.80 -18.85 1.19
C GLN A 176 -26.07 -18.95 0.32
N MET A 177 -26.65 -17.81 -0.10
CA MET A 177 -27.84 -17.76 -0.94
C MET A 177 -27.47 -17.40 -2.38
N LYS A 178 -26.64 -16.38 -2.58
CA LYS A 178 -26.13 -15.99 -3.91
C LYS A 178 -25.10 -16.97 -4.48
N GLY A 179 -24.34 -17.67 -3.65
CA GLY A 179 -23.36 -18.68 -4.10
C GLY A 179 -23.98 -19.82 -4.91
N LYS A 180 -25.29 -20.07 -4.73
CA LYS A 180 -26.12 -21.03 -5.48
C LYS A 180 -26.52 -20.53 -6.88
N LEU A 181 -26.36 -19.23 -7.16
CA LEU A 181 -26.56 -18.66 -8.50
C LEU A 181 -25.32 -18.85 -9.40
N LEU A 182 -24.21 -19.31 -8.83
CA LEU A 182 -22.98 -19.62 -9.54
C LEU A 182 -22.71 -21.14 -9.47
N ASP A 183 -23.34 -21.89 -10.36
CA ASP A 183 -23.04 -23.30 -10.60
C ASP A 183 -21.60 -23.51 -11.11
N TRP A 184 -21.15 -24.77 -11.24
CA TRP A 184 -19.79 -25.05 -11.71
C TRP A 184 -19.50 -24.49 -13.12
N PRO A 185 -20.33 -24.70 -14.16
CA PRO A 185 -20.14 -24.07 -15.46
C PRO A 185 -19.98 -22.54 -15.39
N ARG A 186 -20.79 -21.85 -14.58
CA ARG A 186 -20.72 -20.40 -14.37
C ARG A 186 -19.42 -19.98 -13.69
N ARG A 187 -18.97 -20.74 -12.68
CA ARG A 187 -17.68 -20.50 -11.99
C ARG A 187 -16.49 -20.76 -12.90
N PHE A 188 -16.51 -21.81 -13.71
CA PHE A 188 -15.46 -22.11 -14.69
C PHE A 188 -15.36 -21.02 -15.77
N GLN A 189 -16.50 -20.53 -16.28
CA GLN A 189 -16.54 -19.36 -17.18
C GLN A 189 -15.97 -18.09 -16.52
N ILE A 190 -16.22 -17.88 -15.22
CA ILE A 190 -15.66 -16.77 -14.45
C ILE A 190 -14.13 -16.91 -14.32
N ILE A 191 -13.63 -18.09 -13.94
CA ILE A 191 -12.20 -18.41 -13.85
C ILE A 191 -11.49 -18.13 -15.18
N PHE A 192 -12.02 -18.68 -16.28
CA PHE A 192 -11.41 -18.56 -17.61
C PHE A 192 -11.49 -17.14 -18.17
N GLY A 193 -12.57 -16.40 -17.86
CA GLY A 193 -12.70 -14.98 -18.22
C GLY A 193 -11.74 -14.07 -17.46
N VAL A 194 -11.53 -14.29 -16.16
CA VAL A 194 -10.49 -13.57 -15.38
C VAL A 194 -9.10 -13.91 -15.92
N ALA A 195 -8.81 -15.18 -16.20
CA ALA A 195 -7.52 -15.58 -16.76
C ALA A 195 -7.22 -14.91 -18.11
N ARG A 196 -8.23 -14.78 -18.99
CA ARG A 196 -8.14 -14.02 -20.26
C ARG A 196 -7.94 -12.52 -20.03
N GLY A 197 -8.65 -11.92 -19.07
CA GLY A 197 -8.46 -10.53 -18.68
C GLY A 197 -7.02 -10.24 -18.23
N LEU A 198 -6.44 -11.14 -17.43
CA LEU A 198 -5.09 -10.98 -16.91
C LEU A 198 -4.00 -11.25 -17.96
N LEU A 199 -4.19 -12.23 -18.85
CA LEU A 199 -3.32 -12.48 -20.00
C LEU A 199 -3.19 -11.23 -20.89
N TYR A 200 -4.31 -10.56 -21.19
CA TYR A 200 -4.31 -9.32 -21.97
C TYR A 200 -3.50 -8.20 -21.30
N LEU A 201 -3.57 -8.07 -19.96
CA LEU A 201 -2.74 -7.10 -19.22
C LEU A 201 -1.25 -7.46 -19.28
N HIS A 202 -0.91 -8.75 -19.24
CA HIS A 202 0.48 -9.21 -19.17
C HIS A 202 1.21 -9.27 -20.53
N GLN A 203 0.47 -9.49 -21.63
CA GLN A 203 1.04 -9.78 -22.95
C GLN A 203 0.35 -9.05 -24.11
N ASP A 204 -0.98 -9.12 -24.25
CA ASP A 204 -1.67 -8.69 -25.49
C ASP A 204 -1.91 -7.17 -25.59
N SER A 205 -1.79 -6.45 -24.48
CA SER A 205 -1.93 -4.98 -24.44
C SER A 205 -0.61 -4.26 -24.74
N ARG A 206 -0.70 -3.05 -25.33
CA ARG A 206 0.44 -2.27 -25.84
C ARG A 206 1.56 -2.00 -24.81
N LEU A 207 1.23 -2.04 -23.52
CA LEU A 207 2.18 -1.95 -22.42
C LEU A 207 1.90 -3.10 -21.46
N ARG A 208 2.93 -3.82 -21.02
CA ARG A 208 2.80 -4.87 -19.99
C ARG A 208 2.35 -4.22 -18.68
N ILE A 209 1.14 -4.54 -18.23
CA ILE A 209 0.52 -3.98 -17.02
C ILE A 209 0.41 -5.05 -15.94
N ILE A 210 0.93 -4.74 -14.75
CA ILE A 210 0.76 -5.52 -13.53
C ILE A 210 -0.33 -4.87 -12.69
N HIS A 211 -1.32 -5.63 -12.24
CA HIS A 211 -2.48 -5.13 -11.50
C HIS A 211 -2.17 -4.88 -10.02
N ARG A 212 -1.47 -5.82 -9.37
CA ARG A 212 -1.02 -5.76 -7.96
C ARG A 212 -2.13 -5.71 -6.89
N ASP A 213 -3.38 -5.92 -7.27
CA ASP A 213 -4.53 -6.00 -6.35
C ASP A 213 -5.68 -6.84 -6.95
N LEU A 214 -5.35 -7.95 -7.62
CA LEU A 214 -6.35 -8.88 -8.14
C LEU A 214 -6.96 -9.70 -7.00
N LYS A 215 -8.28 -9.63 -6.84
CA LYS A 215 -9.04 -10.27 -5.75
C LYS A 215 -10.52 -10.39 -6.11
N ALA A 216 -11.29 -11.18 -5.37
CA ALA A 216 -12.70 -11.44 -5.66
C ALA A 216 -13.57 -10.16 -5.67
N SER A 217 -13.28 -9.17 -4.83
CA SER A 217 -14.03 -7.89 -4.80
C SER A 217 -13.68 -6.93 -5.95
N ASN A 218 -12.56 -7.14 -6.64
CA ASN A 218 -12.15 -6.37 -7.83
C ASN A 218 -12.57 -7.05 -9.15
N VAL A 219 -13.20 -8.22 -9.11
CA VAL A 219 -13.87 -8.84 -10.27
C VAL A 219 -15.35 -8.52 -10.20
N LEU A 220 -15.85 -7.77 -11.19
CA LEU A 220 -17.27 -7.41 -11.29
C LEU A 220 -17.98 -8.29 -12.33
N LEU A 221 -19.29 -8.49 -12.16
CA LEU A 221 -20.11 -9.36 -13.02
C LEU A 221 -21.13 -8.54 -13.83
N ASP A 222 -21.15 -8.75 -15.16
CA ASP A 222 -22.14 -8.10 -16.04
C ASP A 222 -23.54 -8.74 -15.91
N GLU A 223 -24.52 -8.25 -16.67
CA GLU A 223 -25.89 -8.78 -16.71
C GLU A 223 -25.94 -10.31 -16.94
N LYS A 224 -25.03 -10.82 -17.76
CA LYS A 224 -24.90 -12.23 -18.14
C LYS A 224 -23.87 -12.97 -17.28
N LEU A 225 -23.55 -12.42 -16.09
CA LEU A 225 -22.59 -12.91 -15.10
C LEU A 225 -21.16 -13.11 -15.64
N ASN A 226 -20.75 -12.38 -16.69
CA ASN A 226 -19.39 -12.46 -17.22
C ASN A 226 -18.44 -11.63 -16.37
N PRO A 227 -17.21 -12.12 -16.09
CA PRO A 227 -16.25 -11.42 -15.25
C PRO A 227 -15.60 -10.24 -15.99
N LYS A 228 -15.45 -9.12 -15.29
CA LYS A 228 -14.60 -8.00 -15.69
C LYS A 228 -13.71 -7.55 -14.53
N ILE A 229 -12.40 -7.50 -14.76
CA ILE A 229 -11.41 -7.03 -13.78
C ILE A 229 -11.48 -5.49 -13.66
N SER A 230 -11.35 -4.96 -12.44
CA SER A 230 -11.53 -3.55 -12.09
C SER A 230 -10.56 -3.05 -11.02
N ASP A 231 -10.58 -1.74 -10.76
CA ASP A 231 -9.77 -1.03 -9.74
C ASP A 231 -8.25 -1.00 -10.00
N PHE A 232 -7.86 -0.45 -11.15
CA PHE A 232 -6.46 -0.34 -11.60
C PHE A 232 -5.68 0.82 -10.96
N GLY A 233 -6.17 1.50 -9.91
CA GLY A 233 -5.45 2.59 -9.25
C GLY A 233 -4.08 2.18 -8.69
N MET A 234 -3.93 0.88 -8.44
CA MET A 234 -2.71 0.26 -7.93
C MET A 234 -1.80 -0.32 -9.02
N ALA A 235 -2.25 -0.36 -10.28
CA ALA A 235 -1.57 -0.99 -11.39
C ALA A 235 -0.30 -0.24 -11.84
N ARG A 236 0.60 -0.93 -12.55
CA ARG A 236 1.85 -0.36 -13.10
C ARG A 236 2.10 -0.89 -14.51
N ALA A 237 2.49 -0.01 -15.42
CA ALA A 237 2.93 -0.38 -16.77
C ALA A 237 4.46 -0.42 -16.85
N PHE A 238 4.97 -1.42 -17.56
CA PHE A 238 6.35 -1.51 -18.04
C PHE A 238 6.43 -1.20 -19.53
N GLY A 239 7.63 -0.81 -19.99
CA GLY A 239 7.93 -0.57 -21.40
C GLY A 239 9.29 -1.19 -21.77
N GLY A 240 9.43 -1.60 -23.02
CA GLY A 240 10.60 -2.39 -23.46
C GLY A 240 10.70 -3.72 -22.72
N ASP A 241 11.93 -4.17 -22.49
CA ASP A 241 12.23 -5.51 -21.96
C ASP A 241 11.99 -5.66 -20.44
N GLN A 242 11.45 -4.65 -19.77
CA GLN A 242 11.19 -4.69 -18.32
C GLN A 242 10.13 -5.74 -17.95
N ILE A 243 10.56 -6.80 -17.26
CA ILE A 243 9.73 -7.92 -16.77
C ILE A 243 9.29 -7.77 -15.31
N GLU A 244 10.00 -6.96 -14.53
CA GLU A 244 9.84 -6.78 -13.10
C GLU A 244 10.08 -5.33 -12.66
N GLY A 245 9.68 -4.99 -11.44
CA GLY A 245 9.94 -3.70 -10.82
C GLY A 245 9.94 -3.77 -9.30
N ASN A 246 10.72 -2.89 -8.68
CA ASN A 246 10.83 -2.77 -7.22
C ASN A 246 10.03 -1.55 -6.72
N THR A 247 9.42 -1.64 -5.54
CA THR A 247 8.95 -0.44 -4.83
C THR A 247 9.15 -0.53 -3.31
N ASN A 248 9.80 0.49 -2.74
CA ASN A 248 9.91 0.72 -1.30
C ASN A 248 8.55 0.91 -0.58
N ARG A 249 7.42 0.86 -1.31
CA ARG A 249 6.07 1.02 -0.76
C ARG A 249 5.12 -0.03 -1.32
N VAL A 250 5.17 -1.21 -0.70
CA VAL A 250 4.19 -2.30 -0.87
C VAL A 250 2.77 -1.75 -0.72
N VAL A 251 1.89 -2.09 -1.67
CA VAL A 251 0.46 -1.78 -1.64
C VAL A 251 -0.32 -2.90 -2.35
N GLY A 252 -1.20 -3.57 -1.62
CA GLY A 252 -2.06 -4.65 -2.11
C GLY A 252 -2.98 -5.15 -1.00
N THR A 253 -3.94 -6.01 -1.33
CA THR A 253 -4.79 -6.64 -0.33
C THR A 253 -4.08 -7.81 0.35
N TYR A 254 -4.06 -7.82 1.68
CA TYR A 254 -3.50 -8.92 2.46
C TYR A 254 -4.17 -10.24 2.10
N GLY A 255 -3.40 -11.33 2.06
CA GLY A 255 -3.90 -12.64 1.64
C GLY A 255 -4.04 -12.83 0.13
N TYR A 256 -3.75 -11.82 -0.70
CA TYR A 256 -3.59 -11.95 -2.16
C TYR A 256 -2.18 -11.60 -2.65
N MET A 257 -1.44 -10.75 -1.92
CA MET A 257 -0.06 -10.36 -2.27
C MET A 257 0.91 -11.55 -2.23
N ALA A 258 1.74 -11.66 -3.28
CA ALA A 258 2.81 -12.64 -3.37
C ALA A 258 3.94 -12.38 -2.35
N PRO A 259 4.67 -13.42 -1.89
CA PRO A 259 5.70 -13.28 -0.85
C PRO A 259 6.80 -12.26 -1.21
N GLU A 260 7.32 -12.32 -2.43
CA GLU A 260 8.36 -11.40 -2.93
C GLU A 260 7.87 -9.95 -3.01
N TYR A 261 6.57 -9.75 -3.24
CA TYR A 261 5.97 -8.42 -3.26
C TYR A 261 5.72 -7.88 -1.85
N ALA A 262 5.26 -8.74 -0.93
CA ALA A 262 4.96 -8.37 0.44
C ALA A 262 6.24 -8.13 1.27
N VAL A 263 7.32 -8.88 1.03
CA VAL A 263 8.58 -8.80 1.78
C VAL A 263 9.55 -7.78 1.17
N ASP A 264 9.87 -7.90 -0.12
CA ASP A 264 10.94 -7.14 -0.78
C ASP A 264 10.43 -6.04 -1.73
N GLY A 265 9.11 -5.92 -1.90
CA GLY A 265 8.49 -4.91 -2.78
C GLY A 265 8.63 -5.20 -4.27
N LEU A 266 9.03 -6.42 -4.65
CA LEU A 266 9.23 -6.85 -6.03
C LEU A 266 7.90 -7.26 -6.66
N PHE A 267 7.52 -6.65 -7.78
CA PHE A 267 6.29 -6.97 -8.52
C PHE A 267 6.58 -7.28 -9.99
N SER A 268 5.85 -8.25 -10.53
CA SER A 268 5.98 -8.74 -11.90
C SER A 268 4.68 -9.41 -12.35
N ILE A 269 4.64 -9.96 -13.57
CA ILE A 269 3.51 -10.81 -14.00
C ILE A 269 3.29 -12.00 -13.05
N LYS A 270 4.34 -12.51 -12.39
CA LYS A 270 4.27 -13.66 -11.48
C LYS A 270 3.65 -13.30 -10.12
N SER A 271 3.66 -12.04 -9.69
CA SER A 271 2.95 -11.60 -8.47
C SER A 271 1.44 -11.48 -8.69
N ASP A 272 1.01 -11.13 -9.91
CA ASP A 272 -0.38 -11.19 -10.33
C ASP A 272 -0.88 -12.64 -10.51
N VAL A 273 -0.05 -13.55 -11.05
CA VAL A 273 -0.36 -14.99 -11.15
C VAL A 273 -0.64 -15.60 -9.76
N PHE A 274 0.15 -15.24 -8.76
CA PHE A 274 -0.08 -15.66 -7.36
C PHE A 274 -1.44 -15.17 -6.84
N SER A 275 -1.78 -13.91 -7.11
CA SER A 275 -3.09 -13.32 -6.75
C SER A 275 -4.24 -14.04 -7.46
N PHE A 276 -4.06 -14.43 -8.73
CA PHE A 276 -5.01 -15.23 -9.50
C PHE A 276 -5.18 -16.65 -8.92
N GLY A 277 -4.10 -17.31 -8.49
CA GLY A 277 -4.16 -18.64 -7.87
C GLY A 277 -4.99 -18.66 -6.58
N ILE A 278 -4.86 -17.62 -5.74
CA ILE A 278 -5.71 -17.46 -4.55
C ILE A 278 -7.18 -17.23 -4.94
N LEU A 279 -7.45 -16.34 -5.89
CA LEU A 279 -8.80 -16.11 -6.40
C LEU A 279 -9.43 -17.39 -6.99
N LEU A 280 -8.63 -18.23 -7.65
CA LEU A 280 -9.06 -19.53 -8.19
C LEU A 280 -9.48 -20.49 -7.07
N LEU A 281 -8.71 -20.58 -5.98
CA LEU A 281 -9.12 -21.32 -4.78
C LEU A 281 -10.41 -20.76 -4.17
N GLU A 282 -10.54 -19.44 -4.01
CA GLU A 282 -11.74 -18.83 -3.43
C GLU A 282 -13.01 -19.14 -4.24
N ILE A 283 -12.92 -19.14 -5.57
CA ILE A 283 -14.05 -19.49 -6.46
C ILE A 283 -14.43 -20.96 -6.34
N VAL A 284 -13.46 -21.88 -6.29
CA VAL A 284 -13.72 -23.32 -6.11
C VAL A 284 -14.29 -23.63 -4.71
N CYS A 285 -13.75 -22.97 -3.68
CA CYS A 285 -14.03 -23.30 -2.29
C CYS A 285 -15.22 -22.55 -1.67
N GLY A 286 -15.71 -21.47 -2.29
CA GLY A 286 -16.78 -20.63 -1.72
C GLY A 286 -16.40 -19.95 -0.39
N ASN A 287 -15.10 -19.81 -0.12
CA ASN A 287 -14.55 -19.41 1.18
C ASN A 287 -13.45 -18.35 1.00
N LYS A 288 -13.45 -17.30 1.83
CA LYS A 288 -12.42 -16.25 1.80
C LYS A 288 -11.07 -16.79 2.26
N ASN A 289 -9.97 -16.29 1.69
CA ASN A 289 -8.61 -16.59 2.15
C ASN A 289 -8.26 -15.86 3.48
N ARG A 290 -8.97 -16.22 4.55
CA ARG A 290 -8.68 -15.82 5.94
C ARG A 290 -8.16 -17.02 6.73
N ALA A 291 -7.80 -16.79 7.99
CA ALA A 291 -7.45 -17.85 8.93
C ALA A 291 -8.65 -18.78 9.20
N LEU A 292 -8.54 -20.03 8.75
CA LEU A 292 -9.43 -21.15 9.05
C LEU A 292 -8.90 -21.89 10.28
N CYS A 293 -9.77 -22.11 11.27
CA CYS A 293 -9.48 -23.00 12.41
C CYS A 293 -9.86 -24.42 12.03
N HIS A 294 -8.89 -25.33 11.96
CA HIS A 294 -9.13 -26.74 11.66
C HIS A 294 -8.42 -27.60 12.71
N GLY A 295 -9.18 -28.09 13.69
CA GLY A 295 -8.62 -28.68 14.91
C GLY A 295 -7.72 -27.67 15.66
N ASN A 296 -6.55 -28.12 16.10
CA ASN A 296 -5.57 -27.28 16.82
C ASN A 296 -4.68 -26.42 15.90
N GLN A 297 -4.97 -26.35 14.60
CA GLN A 297 -4.17 -25.60 13.61
C GLN A 297 -4.96 -24.42 13.03
N THR A 298 -4.24 -23.31 12.79
CA THR A 298 -4.75 -22.11 12.11
C THR A 298 -4.04 -21.99 10.77
N LEU A 299 -4.72 -22.39 9.69
CA LEU A 299 -4.21 -22.33 8.32
C LEU A 299 -5.00 -21.29 7.52
N ASN A 300 -4.40 -20.65 6.51
CA ASN A 300 -5.19 -19.92 5.52
C ASN A 300 -5.74 -20.88 4.45
N LEU A 301 -6.56 -20.40 3.50
CA LEU A 301 -7.19 -21.27 2.49
C LEU A 301 -6.13 -21.99 1.63
N VAL A 302 -5.07 -21.29 1.24
CA VAL A 302 -3.92 -21.86 0.52
C VAL A 302 -3.29 -23.01 1.30
N GLY A 303 -3.05 -22.83 2.61
CA GLY A 303 -2.44 -23.84 3.46
C GLY A 303 -3.32 -25.06 3.72
N TYR A 304 -4.63 -24.86 3.85
CA TYR A 304 -5.60 -25.95 3.96
C TYR A 304 -5.68 -26.74 2.63
N ALA A 305 -5.67 -26.04 1.50
CA ALA A 305 -5.65 -26.66 0.17
C ALA A 305 -4.36 -27.46 -0.09
N TRP A 306 -3.19 -26.92 0.28
CA TRP A 306 -1.91 -27.62 0.17
C TRP A 306 -1.87 -28.91 1.02
N LYS A 307 -2.35 -28.84 2.27
CA LYS A 307 -2.47 -30.02 3.14
C LYS A 307 -3.33 -31.09 2.47
N LEU A 308 -4.56 -30.74 2.07
CA LEU A 308 -5.48 -31.68 1.42
C LEU A 308 -4.93 -32.22 0.09
N TRP A 309 -4.13 -31.44 -0.65
CA TRP A 309 -3.45 -31.89 -1.86
C TRP A 309 -2.41 -32.98 -1.57
N LYS A 310 -1.52 -32.78 -0.59
CA LYS A 310 -0.53 -33.81 -0.19
C LYS A 310 -1.19 -35.02 0.48
N GLU A 311 -2.36 -34.87 1.10
CA GLU A 311 -3.20 -35.96 1.60
C GLU A 311 -4.04 -36.66 0.50
N GLN A 312 -3.89 -36.29 -0.78
CA GLN A 312 -4.66 -36.82 -1.94
C GLN A 312 -6.19 -36.65 -1.80
N ASN A 313 -6.60 -35.66 -1.01
CA ASN A 313 -7.95 -35.46 -0.48
C ASN A 313 -8.55 -34.10 -0.89
N ALA A 314 -8.03 -33.51 -1.98
CA ALA A 314 -8.39 -32.19 -2.48
C ALA A 314 -9.88 -32.02 -2.85
N SER A 315 -10.62 -33.11 -3.04
CA SER A 315 -12.08 -33.08 -3.24
C SER A 315 -12.88 -32.52 -2.04
N GLN A 316 -12.27 -32.45 -0.84
CA GLN A 316 -12.90 -31.76 0.31
C GLN A 316 -12.96 -30.24 0.16
N LEU A 317 -12.19 -29.65 -0.76
CA LEU A 317 -12.22 -28.21 -1.06
C LEU A 317 -13.46 -27.78 -1.87
N ILE A 318 -14.23 -28.71 -2.43
CA ILE A 318 -15.32 -28.39 -3.35
C ILE A 318 -16.53 -27.82 -2.58
N ASP A 319 -16.88 -26.57 -2.86
CA ASP A 319 -18.03 -25.88 -2.29
C ASP A 319 -19.33 -26.70 -2.45
N SER A 320 -20.08 -26.86 -1.35
CA SER A 320 -21.37 -27.54 -1.32
C SER A 320 -22.36 -26.99 -2.35
N ASN A 321 -22.29 -25.69 -2.68
CA ASN A 321 -23.19 -25.05 -3.63
C ASN A 321 -22.97 -25.48 -5.10
N ILE A 322 -21.85 -26.14 -5.43
CA ILE A 322 -21.57 -26.62 -6.80
C ILE A 322 -21.54 -28.13 -6.95
N LYS A 323 -21.57 -28.92 -5.86
CA LYS A 323 -21.33 -30.38 -5.90
C LYS A 323 -22.18 -31.11 -6.95
N ASP A 324 -23.47 -30.81 -7.01
CA ASP A 324 -24.43 -31.46 -7.92
C ASP A 324 -24.24 -31.05 -9.40
N SER A 325 -23.47 -29.99 -9.65
CA SER A 325 -23.19 -29.44 -10.99
C SER A 325 -21.77 -29.68 -11.49
N CYS A 326 -20.87 -30.17 -10.63
CA CYS A 326 -19.44 -30.07 -10.86
C CYS A 326 -18.82 -31.31 -11.53
N VAL A 327 -17.98 -31.05 -12.54
CA VAL A 327 -17.20 -32.09 -13.21
C VAL A 327 -15.92 -32.28 -12.40
N ILE A 328 -15.90 -33.27 -11.50
CA ILE A 328 -14.83 -33.46 -10.50
C ILE A 328 -13.39 -33.36 -11.10
N PRO A 329 -13.06 -33.95 -12.26
CA PRO A 329 -11.75 -33.75 -12.90
C PRO A 329 -11.42 -32.28 -13.22
N GLU A 330 -12.37 -31.47 -13.70
CA GLU A 330 -12.15 -30.04 -13.98
C GLU A 330 -11.92 -29.24 -12.70
N VAL A 331 -12.63 -29.58 -11.61
CA VAL A 331 -12.47 -28.91 -10.31
C VAL A 331 -11.11 -29.24 -9.70
N LEU A 332 -10.72 -30.51 -9.70
CA LEU A 332 -9.40 -30.96 -9.23
C LEU A 332 -8.27 -30.35 -10.07
N ARG A 333 -8.46 -30.23 -11.39
CA ARG A 333 -7.54 -29.54 -12.30
C ARG A 333 -7.44 -28.04 -11.99
N CYS A 334 -8.54 -27.38 -11.66
CA CYS A 334 -8.51 -25.99 -11.20
C CYS A 334 -7.77 -25.83 -9.87
N ILE A 335 -7.92 -26.78 -8.92
CA ILE A 335 -7.14 -26.80 -7.68
C ILE A 335 -5.65 -27.01 -7.98
N HIS A 336 -5.27 -27.94 -8.85
CA HIS A 336 -3.89 -28.17 -9.28
C HIS A 336 -3.27 -26.90 -9.89
N ILE A 337 -3.96 -26.26 -10.84
CA ILE A 337 -3.53 -25.01 -11.47
C ILE A 337 -3.41 -23.88 -10.44
N SER A 338 -4.32 -23.82 -9.45
CA SER A 338 -4.24 -22.82 -8.37
C SER A 338 -2.98 -22.98 -7.53
N LEU A 339 -2.61 -24.22 -7.16
CA LEU A 339 -1.41 -24.54 -6.40
C LEU A 339 -0.14 -24.21 -7.18
N LEU A 340 -0.11 -24.50 -8.49
CA LEU A 340 0.96 -24.07 -9.39
C LEU A 340 1.09 -22.54 -9.45
N CYS A 341 -0.04 -21.82 -9.46
CA CYS A 341 -0.04 -20.35 -9.45
C CYS A 341 0.46 -19.75 -8.12
N VAL A 342 0.23 -20.42 -6.98
CA VAL A 342 0.62 -19.91 -5.65
C VAL A 342 1.97 -20.41 -5.14
N GLN A 343 2.81 -21.04 -5.97
CA GLN A 343 4.16 -21.52 -5.55
C GLN A 343 5.01 -20.40 -4.93
N GLN A 344 5.83 -20.74 -3.92
CA GLN A 344 6.67 -19.78 -3.18
C GLN A 344 7.53 -18.92 -4.13
N TYR A 345 8.26 -19.57 -5.04
CA TYR A 345 9.19 -18.89 -5.95
C TYR A 345 8.49 -18.38 -7.23
N PRO A 346 8.69 -17.10 -7.63
CA PRO A 346 8.07 -16.52 -8.83
C PRO A 346 8.35 -17.28 -10.12
N GLU A 347 9.56 -17.83 -10.28
CA GLU A 347 10.03 -18.61 -11.43
C GLU A 347 9.17 -19.85 -11.69
N ASP A 348 8.81 -20.59 -10.63
CA ASP A 348 8.05 -21.84 -10.70
C ASP A 348 6.58 -21.66 -11.10
N ARG A 349 6.01 -20.48 -10.85
CA ARG A 349 4.62 -20.17 -11.19
C ARG A 349 4.43 -20.15 -12.72
N PRO A 350 3.31 -20.66 -13.27
CA PRO A 350 3.04 -20.61 -14.72
C PRO A 350 2.91 -19.17 -15.24
N THR A 351 2.96 -18.99 -16.56
CA THR A 351 2.49 -17.73 -17.20
C THR A 351 0.98 -17.78 -17.40
N MET A 352 0.31 -16.62 -17.57
CA MET A 352 -1.14 -16.65 -17.87
C MET A 352 -1.47 -17.30 -19.22
N THR A 353 -0.53 -17.33 -20.16
CA THR A 353 -0.63 -18.11 -21.41
C THR A 353 -0.71 -19.60 -21.08
N SER A 354 0.19 -20.07 -20.23
CA SER A 354 0.23 -21.46 -19.74
C SER A 354 -1.03 -21.80 -18.95
N VAL A 355 -1.50 -20.92 -18.06
CA VAL A 355 -2.75 -21.11 -17.30
C VAL A 355 -3.95 -21.28 -18.23
N ILE A 356 -4.06 -20.49 -19.30
CA ILE A 356 -5.12 -20.64 -20.31
C ILE A 356 -5.02 -21.98 -21.06
N GLN A 357 -3.81 -22.43 -21.41
CA GLN A 357 -3.59 -23.73 -22.03
C GLN A 357 -3.94 -24.89 -21.08
N MET A 358 -3.54 -24.79 -19.81
CA MET A 358 -3.83 -25.78 -18.76
C MET A 358 -5.33 -25.88 -18.48
N LEU A 359 -6.04 -24.75 -18.37
CA LEU A 359 -7.50 -24.71 -18.19
C LEU A 359 -8.25 -25.23 -19.43
N GLY A 360 -7.73 -24.98 -20.64
CA GLY A 360 -8.40 -25.28 -21.91
C GLY A 360 -8.00 -26.60 -22.58
N SER A 361 -7.26 -27.49 -21.92
CA SER A 361 -6.82 -28.77 -22.48
C SER A 361 -6.61 -29.83 -21.40
N GLU A 362 -6.55 -31.10 -21.80
CA GLU A 362 -6.31 -32.26 -20.92
C GLU A 362 -4.80 -32.53 -20.66
N MET A 363 -3.89 -31.60 -21.02
CA MET A 363 -2.45 -31.80 -20.87
C MET A 363 -2.04 -32.19 -19.43
N GLU A 364 -1.03 -33.05 -19.29
CA GLU A 364 -0.45 -33.36 -17.99
C GLU A 364 0.11 -32.09 -17.31
N LEU A 365 0.02 -32.06 -15.98
CA LEU A 365 0.44 -30.93 -15.15
C LEU A 365 1.53 -31.40 -14.18
N VAL A 366 2.64 -30.66 -14.10
CA VAL A 366 3.72 -30.95 -13.15
C VAL A 366 3.22 -30.88 -11.70
N GLU A 367 3.80 -31.68 -10.79
CA GLU A 367 3.42 -31.61 -9.38
C GLU A 367 3.78 -30.21 -8.82
N PRO A 368 2.86 -29.51 -8.13
CA PRO A 368 3.16 -28.22 -7.55
C PRO A 368 4.17 -28.36 -6.39
N LYS A 369 5.13 -27.44 -6.34
CA LYS A 369 6.00 -27.23 -5.18
C LYS A 369 5.25 -26.51 -4.06
N GLU A 370 5.91 -26.31 -2.92
CA GLU A 370 5.33 -25.63 -1.78
C GLU A 370 4.82 -24.21 -2.14
N PRO A 371 3.59 -23.84 -1.74
CA PRO A 371 3.04 -22.52 -2.00
C PRO A 371 3.67 -21.45 -1.10
N GLY A 372 3.49 -20.19 -1.49
CA GLY A 372 3.98 -19.02 -0.78
C GLY A 372 3.25 -18.79 0.53
N PHE A 373 3.61 -19.57 1.54
CA PHE A 373 3.06 -19.47 2.89
C PHE A 373 3.53 -18.21 3.61
N PHE A 374 2.64 -17.66 4.43
CA PHE A 374 3.01 -16.96 5.66
C PHE A 374 2.60 -17.85 6.84
N PRO A 375 3.41 -18.86 7.21
CA PRO A 375 3.00 -19.89 8.15
C PRO A 375 3.25 -19.45 9.58
N ARG A 376 2.32 -19.78 10.49
CA ARG A 376 2.63 -19.82 11.94
C ARG A 376 3.35 -21.13 12.27
N ARG A 377 4.49 -21.38 11.59
CA ARG A 377 5.29 -22.63 11.58
C ARG A 377 4.56 -23.80 10.86
N ILE A 378 5.17 -24.94 10.52
CA ILE A 378 6.48 -25.57 10.82
C ILE A 378 6.97 -26.20 9.50
N SER A 379 8.29 -26.36 9.28
CA SER A 379 8.90 -27.09 8.14
C SER A 379 8.84 -26.39 6.74
N ASP A 380 9.54 -26.77 5.64
CA ASP A 380 10.92 -27.31 5.37
C ASP A 380 11.12 -27.49 3.81
N GLU A 381 11.93 -26.72 3.03
CA GLU A 381 13.38 -26.94 2.66
C GLU A 381 14.03 -25.74 1.86
N GLY A 382 15.35 -25.48 2.01
CA GLY A 382 16.27 -25.10 0.89
C GLY A 382 16.68 -23.63 0.56
N ASN A 383 18.01 -23.37 0.62
CA ASN A 383 18.89 -22.32 -0.01
C ASN A 383 18.46 -21.57 -1.32
N LEU A 384 18.96 -20.37 -1.71
CA LEU A 384 19.64 -19.21 -1.04
C LEU A 384 19.85 -18.00 -2.04
N ASN A 385 20.21 -16.82 -1.49
CA ASN A 385 20.83 -15.59 -2.09
C ASN A 385 19.95 -14.49 -2.75
N SER A 386 20.21 -13.23 -2.35
CA SER A 386 19.71 -11.98 -2.97
C SER A 386 20.65 -10.77 -2.68
N ASN A 387 20.57 -9.69 -3.47
CA ASN A 387 21.50 -8.55 -3.45
C ASN A 387 20.91 -7.24 -2.85
N LYS A 388 21.79 -6.30 -2.46
CA LYS A 388 21.43 -5.00 -1.82
C LYS A 388 21.38 -3.82 -2.79
N GLY A 389 20.64 -2.77 -2.43
CA GLY A 389 20.68 -1.42 -3.05
C GLY A 389 21.00 -0.32 -2.02
N ASN A 390 21.55 0.81 -2.48
CA ASN A 390 22.13 1.88 -1.65
C ASN A 390 21.24 3.13 -1.50
N LEU A 391 21.65 4.01 -0.57
CA LEU A 391 21.17 5.39 -0.38
C LEU A 391 22.38 6.35 -0.50
N ASP A 392 22.33 7.28 -1.46
CA ASP A 392 23.43 8.22 -1.70
C ASP A 392 23.33 9.48 -0.83
N SER A 393 24.48 9.97 -0.36
CA SER A 393 24.65 11.26 0.32
C SER A 393 25.40 12.25 -0.58
N ASN A 394 25.20 13.56 -0.36
CA ASN A 394 25.94 14.62 -1.02
C ASN A 394 26.30 15.71 -0.01
N LEU A 395 27.58 16.06 0.06
CA LEU A 395 28.15 17.03 1.00
C LEU A 395 28.29 18.42 0.38
N ASN A 396 28.30 19.47 1.20
CA ASN A 396 28.72 20.82 0.84
C ASN A 396 29.12 21.59 2.11
N GLU A 397 30.41 21.90 2.27
CA GLU A 397 30.95 22.57 3.45
C GLU A 397 30.83 24.10 3.37
N ARG A 398 30.19 24.75 4.36
CA ARG A 398 30.45 26.16 4.77
C ARG A 398 29.98 26.40 6.21
N ASN A 399 30.89 26.30 7.19
CA ASN A 399 30.76 26.76 8.60
C ASN A 399 29.32 26.88 9.12
N GLY A 400 28.59 25.77 9.15
CA GLY A 400 27.16 25.74 9.45
C GLY A 400 26.77 24.42 10.09
N GLN A 401 25.70 24.46 10.88
CA GLN A 401 25.15 23.29 11.55
C GLN A 401 24.79 22.19 10.54
N GLU A 402 25.30 20.97 10.76
CA GLU A 402 24.97 19.82 9.91
C GLU A 402 23.48 19.49 9.98
N ILE A 403 22.88 19.21 8.82
CA ILE A 403 21.45 18.95 8.67
C ILE A 403 21.20 17.74 7.77
N ALA A 404 20.24 16.89 8.15
CA ALA A 404 19.75 15.82 7.29
C ALA A 404 18.57 16.33 6.45
N VAL A 405 18.61 16.13 5.13
CA VAL A 405 17.56 16.62 4.20
C VAL A 405 16.82 15.44 3.55
N LYS A 406 15.65 15.11 4.08
CA LYS A 406 14.75 14.09 3.52
C LYS A 406 13.99 14.70 2.34
N ARG A 407 14.38 14.34 1.11
CA ARG A 407 13.63 14.67 -0.12
C ARG A 407 12.52 13.65 -0.33
N LEU A 408 11.28 14.10 -0.36
CA LEU A 408 10.13 13.26 -0.73
C LEU A 408 9.91 13.35 -2.25
N SER A 409 10.05 12.22 -2.95
CA SER A 409 10.04 12.18 -4.42
C SER A 409 8.65 12.52 -4.98
N SER A 410 8.62 13.23 -6.11
CA SER A 410 7.40 13.76 -6.73
C SER A 410 6.57 12.72 -7.50
N SER A 411 6.41 11.52 -6.94
CA SER A 411 5.30 10.63 -7.33
C SER A 411 3.97 11.30 -6.95
N TYR A 412 3.20 11.69 -7.97
CA TYR A 412 2.11 12.67 -7.89
C TYR A 412 1.12 12.44 -6.72
N GLY A 413 1.28 13.22 -5.65
CA GLY A 413 0.30 13.36 -4.57
C GLY A 413 0.71 12.73 -3.22
N GLN A 414 1.14 11.46 -3.16
CA GLN A 414 1.42 10.79 -1.87
C GLN A 414 2.44 11.56 -1.01
N GLY A 415 3.55 12.00 -1.59
CA GLY A 415 4.60 12.74 -0.87
C GLY A 415 4.13 14.07 -0.26
N ILE A 416 2.98 14.61 -0.69
CA ILE A 416 2.35 15.78 -0.04
C ILE A 416 1.64 15.37 1.25
N THR A 417 0.92 14.24 1.26
CA THR A 417 0.26 13.76 2.49
C THR A 417 1.29 13.32 3.53
N GLU A 418 2.33 12.59 3.13
CA GLU A 418 3.42 12.20 4.04
C GLU A 418 4.13 13.44 4.61
N PHE A 419 4.54 14.40 3.76
CA PHE A 419 5.09 15.69 4.19
C PHE A 419 4.18 16.43 5.18
N ILE A 420 2.88 16.57 4.87
CA ILE A 420 1.94 17.32 5.71
C ILE A 420 1.68 16.59 7.04
N THR A 421 1.56 15.26 7.04
CA THR A 421 1.41 14.46 8.27
C THR A 421 2.67 14.57 9.12
N GLU A 422 3.84 14.34 8.53
CA GLU A 422 5.12 14.37 9.20
C GLU A 422 5.39 15.75 9.83
N VAL A 423 5.21 16.85 9.08
CA VAL A 423 5.33 18.23 9.60
C VAL A 423 4.32 18.52 10.71
N LYS A 424 3.03 18.21 10.52
CA LYS A 424 1.97 18.53 11.51
C LYS A 424 2.15 17.81 12.84
N LEU A 425 2.73 16.60 12.82
CA LEU A 425 3.03 15.82 14.02
C LEU A 425 4.37 16.26 14.62
N ILE A 426 5.47 16.15 13.87
CA ILE A 426 6.81 16.34 14.41
C ILE A 426 7.03 17.76 14.98
N ALA A 427 6.44 18.80 14.38
CA ALA A 427 6.55 20.17 14.86
C ALA A 427 5.85 20.40 16.23
N LYS A 428 5.03 19.47 16.68
CA LYS A 428 4.33 19.49 17.99
C LYS A 428 4.95 18.53 19.01
N LEU A 429 5.95 17.74 18.62
CA LEU A 429 6.59 16.73 19.46
C LEU A 429 7.98 17.22 19.92
N GLN A 430 8.24 17.08 21.21
CA GLN A 430 9.51 17.47 21.83
C GLN A 430 9.90 16.42 22.87
N HIS A 431 10.73 15.45 22.45
CA HIS A 431 11.24 14.40 23.33
C HIS A 431 12.63 13.95 22.87
N ARG A 432 13.51 13.62 23.83
CA ARG A 432 14.94 13.33 23.57
C ARG A 432 15.22 12.12 22.68
N ASN A 433 14.25 11.21 22.54
CA ASN A 433 14.33 10.02 21.70
C ASN A 433 13.47 10.12 20.41
N LEU A 434 13.10 11.33 19.98
CA LEU A 434 12.47 11.60 18.67
C LEU A 434 13.37 12.54 17.85
N VAL A 435 13.39 12.40 16.53
CA VAL A 435 14.21 13.26 15.65
C VAL A 435 13.61 14.66 15.55
N LYS A 436 14.43 15.69 15.73
CA LYS A 436 13.99 17.09 15.66
C LYS A 436 13.95 17.57 14.22
N LEU A 437 12.76 17.94 13.74
CA LEU A 437 12.62 18.76 12.53
C LEU A 437 13.10 20.18 12.84
N LEU A 438 14.05 20.67 12.04
CA LEU A 438 14.57 22.04 12.09
C LEU A 438 13.84 22.97 11.14
N GLY A 439 13.27 22.43 10.06
CA GLY A 439 12.43 23.19 9.12
C GLY A 439 11.95 22.35 7.95
N CYS A 440 11.27 22.97 7.00
CA CYS A 440 10.89 22.35 5.74
C CYS A 440 10.97 23.36 4.58
N CYS A 441 11.04 22.86 3.35
CA CYS A 441 11.07 23.66 2.14
C CYS A 441 10.16 23.03 1.08
N ILE A 442 9.34 23.85 0.44
CA ILE A 442 8.50 23.49 -0.71
C ILE A 442 8.91 24.42 -1.86
N LYS A 443 9.32 23.86 -2.99
CA LYS A 443 9.71 24.65 -4.18
C LYS A 443 9.25 23.95 -5.46
N GLY A 444 7.97 24.15 -5.80
CA GLY A 444 7.33 23.43 -6.90
C GLY A 444 7.23 21.94 -6.57
N GLN A 445 7.71 21.07 -7.46
CA GLN A 445 7.65 19.63 -7.23
C GLN A 445 8.47 19.17 -6.02
N GLU A 446 9.57 19.84 -5.68
CA GLU A 446 10.42 19.51 -4.52
C GLU A 446 9.70 19.72 -3.17
N LYS A 447 9.77 18.70 -2.31
CA LYS A 447 9.37 18.73 -0.90
C LYS A 447 10.52 18.19 -0.05
N LEU A 448 11.10 19.07 0.76
CA LEU A 448 12.28 18.79 1.58
C LEU A 448 11.94 18.98 3.06
N LEU A 449 12.18 17.95 3.87
CA LEU A 449 12.16 18.05 5.33
C LEU A 449 13.60 18.14 5.83
N VAL A 450 13.86 19.13 6.69
CA VAL A 450 15.19 19.42 7.23
C VAL A 450 15.21 19.02 8.69
N TYR A 451 15.98 17.98 9.01
CA TYR A 451 16.17 17.43 10.34
C TYR A 451 17.54 17.78 10.90
N GLU A 452 17.70 17.63 12.21
CA GLU A 452 19.02 17.49 12.81
C GLU A 452 19.80 16.35 12.14
N TYR A 453 21.10 16.54 11.90
CA TYR A 453 21.93 15.48 11.35
C TYR A 453 22.24 14.41 12.40
N MET A 454 22.20 13.16 11.97
CA MET A 454 22.36 11.98 12.83
C MET A 454 23.61 11.24 12.35
N VAL A 455 24.75 11.60 12.92
CA VAL A 455 26.11 11.27 12.44
C VAL A 455 26.33 9.77 12.21
N ASN A 456 25.74 8.90 13.04
CA ASN A 456 25.88 7.46 12.92
C ASN A 456 24.84 6.81 11.99
N GLY A 457 23.97 7.60 11.35
CA GLY A 457 22.98 7.15 10.38
C GLY A 457 21.84 6.35 11.00
N SER A 458 21.30 5.38 10.24
CA SER A 458 20.26 4.47 10.73
C SER A 458 20.83 3.36 11.63
N LEU A 459 19.98 2.86 12.53
CA LEU A 459 20.30 1.78 13.44
C LEU A 459 20.53 0.46 12.68
N ASP A 460 19.83 0.19 11.59
CA ASP A 460 20.08 -1.00 10.75
C ASP A 460 21.46 -0.97 10.07
N SER A 461 21.90 0.21 9.62
CA SER A 461 23.27 0.48 9.14
C SER A 461 24.35 0.34 10.23
N SER A 462 23.96 0.30 11.50
CA SER A 462 24.87 0.15 12.64
C SER A 462 24.87 -1.25 13.24
N ILE A 463 23.76 -2.00 13.15
CA ILE A 463 23.64 -3.38 13.65
C ILE A 463 24.11 -4.39 12.61
N PHE A 464 23.69 -4.26 11.34
CA PHE A 464 23.87 -5.29 10.31
C PHE A 464 25.13 -5.11 9.44
N ASP A 465 25.95 -4.11 9.78
CA ASP A 465 27.28 -3.90 9.22
C ASP A 465 28.31 -4.76 9.99
N GLN A 466 29.15 -5.50 9.26
CA GLN A 466 30.08 -6.48 9.84
C GLN A 466 31.23 -5.85 10.66
N ILE A 467 31.44 -4.54 10.54
CA ILE A 467 32.44 -3.77 11.27
C ILE A 467 31.75 -3.01 12.41
N LYS A 468 30.75 -2.16 12.11
CA LYS A 468 30.03 -1.34 13.10
C LYS A 468 29.24 -2.18 14.11
N GLY A 469 28.65 -3.29 13.68
CA GLY A 469 27.86 -4.19 14.54
C GLY A 469 28.65 -4.82 15.69
N LYS A 470 30.00 -4.86 15.57
CA LYS A 470 30.93 -5.31 16.63
C LYS A 470 31.13 -4.27 17.74
N PHE A 471 30.92 -2.98 17.46
CA PHE A 471 31.05 -1.90 18.45
C PHE A 471 29.76 -1.70 19.28
N LEU A 472 28.61 -2.17 18.77
CA LEU A 472 27.36 -2.23 19.54
C LEU A 472 27.38 -3.41 20.54
N VAL A 473 28.13 -3.26 21.62
CA VAL A 473 28.11 -4.19 22.78
C VAL A 473 26.74 -4.22 23.48
N TRP A 474 26.46 -5.29 24.23
CA TRP A 474 25.13 -5.50 24.85
C TRP A 474 24.62 -4.32 25.70
N PRO A 475 25.40 -3.68 26.59
CA PRO A 475 24.94 -2.50 27.32
C PRO A 475 24.49 -1.35 26.40
N ARG A 476 25.13 -1.17 25.23
CA ARG A 476 24.75 -0.16 24.24
C ARG A 476 23.46 -0.56 23.50
N ARG A 477 23.30 -1.84 23.15
CA ARG A 477 22.07 -2.40 22.58
C ARG A 477 20.88 -2.23 23.53
N PHE A 478 21.07 -2.54 24.81
CA PHE A 478 20.06 -2.36 25.86
C PHE A 478 19.68 -0.88 26.05
N GLN A 479 20.67 0.03 26.11
CA GLN A 479 20.42 1.47 26.11
C GLN A 479 19.59 1.93 24.91
N ILE A 480 19.88 1.40 23.71
CA ILE A 480 19.13 1.67 22.47
C ILE A 480 17.68 1.17 22.56
N ILE A 481 17.47 -0.08 22.99
CA ILE A 481 16.13 -0.65 23.25
C ILE A 481 15.31 0.24 24.19
N PHE A 482 15.89 0.61 25.33
CA PHE A 482 15.18 1.30 26.41
C PHE A 482 14.69 2.71 26.04
N GLY A 483 15.49 3.48 25.31
CA GLY A 483 15.07 4.81 24.83
C GLY A 483 14.16 4.77 23.59
N ILE A 484 14.13 3.69 22.80
CA ILE A 484 13.06 3.48 21.82
C ILE A 484 11.74 3.28 22.56
N ALA A 485 11.72 2.44 23.60
CA ALA A 485 10.53 2.25 24.44
C ALA A 485 10.05 3.58 25.09
N ARG A 486 10.98 4.42 25.59
CA ARG A 486 10.64 5.78 26.06
C ARG A 486 10.11 6.70 24.96
N GLY A 487 10.65 6.59 23.74
CA GLY A 487 10.14 7.32 22.57
C GLY A 487 8.71 6.94 22.23
N LEU A 488 8.37 5.65 22.27
CA LEU A 488 7.01 5.15 22.07
C LEU A 488 6.06 5.52 23.20
N LEU A 489 6.50 5.40 24.46
CA LEU A 489 5.71 5.81 25.64
C LEU A 489 5.27 7.28 25.52
N TYR A 490 6.19 8.16 25.14
CA TYR A 490 5.89 9.57 24.89
C TYR A 490 4.85 9.77 23.79
N LEU A 491 4.94 9.02 22.67
CA LEU A 491 3.95 9.09 21.58
C LEU A 491 2.58 8.52 21.98
N HIS A 492 2.55 7.49 22.82
CA HIS A 492 1.34 6.75 23.17
C HIS A 492 0.57 7.37 24.35
N GLN A 493 1.27 8.06 25.26
CA GLN A 493 0.71 8.51 26.54
C GLN A 493 1.06 9.97 26.88
N ASP A 494 2.33 10.39 26.78
CA ASP A 494 2.75 11.70 27.31
C ASP A 494 2.50 12.89 26.36
N SER A 495 2.33 12.63 25.05
CA SER A 495 2.03 13.68 24.06
C SER A 495 0.55 14.07 24.05
N ARG A 496 0.26 15.36 23.79
CA ARG A 496 -1.10 15.95 23.78
C ARG A 496 -2.12 15.28 22.85
N LEU A 497 -1.67 14.39 21.97
CA LEU A 497 -2.46 13.53 21.11
C LEU A 497 -1.85 12.13 21.22
N ARG A 498 -2.68 11.08 21.19
CA ARG A 498 -2.20 9.69 21.15
C ARG A 498 -1.73 9.38 19.74
N ILE A 499 -0.43 9.20 19.53
CA ILE A 499 0.19 9.00 18.22
C ILE A 499 0.59 7.54 18.04
N ILE A 500 0.08 6.91 16.98
CA ILE A 500 0.48 5.57 16.53
C ILE A 500 1.38 5.74 15.30
N HIS A 501 2.58 5.17 15.35
CA HIS A 501 3.65 5.38 14.38
C HIS A 501 3.47 4.55 13.10
N ARG A 502 3.06 3.28 13.23
CA ARG A 502 2.71 2.35 12.13
C ARG A 502 3.85 1.94 11.18
N ASP A 503 5.09 2.39 11.42
CA ASP A 503 6.29 2.00 10.66
C ASP A 503 7.57 2.01 11.53
N LEU A 504 7.48 1.47 12.75
CA LEU A 504 8.66 1.36 13.62
C LEU A 504 9.53 0.18 13.16
N LYS A 505 10.77 0.47 12.77
CA LYS A 505 11.76 -0.49 12.24
C LYS A 505 13.18 0.03 12.42
N ALA A 506 14.19 -0.83 12.27
CA ALA A 506 15.58 -0.45 12.51
C ALA A 506 16.12 0.65 11.55
N SER A 507 15.58 0.79 10.34
CA SER A 507 15.96 1.92 9.45
C SER A 507 15.36 3.26 9.88
N ASN A 508 14.25 3.25 10.64
CA ASN A 508 13.53 4.44 11.11
C ASN A 508 13.95 4.87 12.53
N VAL A 509 14.99 4.23 13.09
CA VAL A 509 15.69 4.71 14.29
C VAL A 509 17.05 5.22 13.85
N LEU A 510 17.37 6.47 14.18
CA LEU A 510 18.63 7.13 13.82
C LEU A 510 19.52 7.32 15.05
N LEU A 511 20.85 7.32 14.86
CA LEU A 511 21.84 7.40 15.93
C LEU A 511 22.66 8.70 15.88
N ASP A 512 22.73 9.43 17.00
CA ASP A 512 23.55 10.65 17.15
C ASP A 512 25.03 10.34 17.36
N GLU A 513 25.86 11.37 17.53
CA GLU A 513 27.31 11.27 17.77
C GLU A 513 27.68 10.35 18.97
N LYS A 514 26.81 10.26 19.99
CA LYS A 514 27.00 9.45 21.21
C LYS A 514 26.22 8.14 21.16
N LEU A 515 25.81 7.72 19.96
CA LEU A 515 24.94 6.59 19.67
C LEU A 515 23.57 6.65 20.39
N ASN A 516 23.09 7.83 20.78
CA ASN A 516 21.73 7.97 21.28
C ASN A 516 20.75 7.89 20.11
N GLN A 517 19.66 7.20 20.38
CA GLN A 517 18.69 6.76 19.41
C GLN A 517 17.48 7.67 19.37
N LYS A 518 17.06 8.03 18.15
CA LYS A 518 15.89 8.86 17.89
C LYS A 518 14.99 8.21 16.85
N ILE A 519 13.71 8.07 17.18
CA ILE A 519 12.68 7.57 16.27
C ILE A 519 12.38 8.64 15.20
N SER A 520 12.18 8.21 13.96
CA SER A 520 12.05 9.06 12.77
C SER A 520 11.04 8.48 11.76
N ASP A 521 10.76 9.23 10.70
CA ASP A 521 9.78 8.92 9.66
C ASP A 521 8.31 8.79 10.13
N PHE A 522 7.71 9.94 10.46
CA PHE A 522 6.31 10.04 10.86
C PHE A 522 5.34 10.15 9.66
N GLY A 523 5.80 9.87 8.42
CA GLY A 523 5.02 10.11 7.19
C GLY A 523 3.66 9.39 7.15
N ILE A 524 3.56 8.20 7.74
CA ILE A 524 2.30 7.42 7.80
C ILE A 524 1.65 7.38 9.18
N ALA A 525 2.21 8.07 10.18
CA ALA A 525 1.71 8.06 11.55
C ALA A 525 0.29 8.66 11.66
N ARG A 526 -0.41 8.36 12.75
CA ARG A 526 -1.78 8.80 13.01
C ARG A 526 -1.93 9.30 14.44
N ALA A 527 -2.66 10.39 14.61
CA ALA A 527 -2.89 11.03 15.91
C ALA A 527 -4.38 11.04 16.25
N PHE A 528 -4.69 10.66 17.48
CA PHE A 528 -6.04 10.57 18.04
C PHE A 528 -6.18 11.54 19.21
N GLY A 529 -7.40 12.02 19.43
CA GLY A 529 -7.78 12.85 20.57
C GLY A 529 -9.02 12.29 21.26
N GLY A 530 -9.18 12.55 22.56
CA GLY A 530 -10.19 11.90 23.38
C GLY A 530 -9.93 10.41 23.54
N ASP A 531 -11.00 9.65 23.81
CA ASP A 531 -10.90 8.27 24.30
C ASP A 531 -10.57 7.21 23.22
N GLN A 532 -10.41 7.59 21.95
CA GLN A 532 -10.14 6.64 20.86
C GLN A 532 -8.83 5.84 21.09
N THR A 533 -8.98 4.53 21.31
CA THR A 533 -7.90 3.56 21.57
C THR A 533 -7.26 2.99 20.32
N GLU A 534 -8.00 3.00 19.21
CA GLU A 534 -7.66 2.35 17.94
C GLU A 534 -8.25 3.13 16.76
N GLY A 535 -7.72 2.87 15.56
CA GLY A 535 -8.33 3.27 14.30
C GLY A 535 -8.41 2.10 13.34
N ASN A 536 -9.40 2.12 12.45
CA ASN A 536 -9.52 1.18 11.34
C ASN A 536 -9.11 1.89 10.03
N THR A 537 -8.45 1.17 9.12
CA THR A 537 -8.20 1.62 7.75
C THR A 537 -8.37 0.46 6.75
N ASN A 538 -9.23 0.66 5.74
CA ASN A 538 -9.34 -0.24 4.59
C ASN A 538 -8.07 -0.28 3.71
N ARG A 539 -6.98 0.35 4.14
CA ARG A 539 -5.68 0.39 3.48
C ARG A 539 -4.55 0.34 4.51
N VAL A 540 -3.86 -0.78 4.55
CA VAL A 540 -2.64 -1.01 5.33
C VAL A 540 -1.45 -0.32 4.66
N VAL A 541 -0.54 0.26 5.46
CA VAL A 541 0.70 0.94 5.03
C VAL A 541 1.79 0.81 6.11
N GLY A 542 3.05 0.77 5.70
CA GLY A 542 4.21 0.54 6.58
C GLY A 542 5.04 -0.64 6.10
N THR A 543 5.94 -1.15 6.93
CA THR A 543 6.85 -2.25 6.56
C THR A 543 6.33 -3.58 7.05
N TYR A 544 5.94 -4.44 6.11
CA TYR A 544 5.18 -5.68 6.32
C TYR A 544 5.75 -6.57 7.45
N GLY A 545 7.06 -6.81 7.45
CA GLY A 545 7.72 -7.66 8.47
C GLY A 545 7.61 -7.15 9.92
N TYR A 546 7.22 -5.88 10.14
CA TYR A 546 7.01 -5.28 11.45
C TYR A 546 5.53 -5.07 11.78
N MET A 547 4.60 -5.40 10.88
CA MET A 547 3.17 -5.18 11.10
C MET A 547 2.57 -6.21 12.05
N ALA A 548 1.72 -5.72 12.96
CA ALA A 548 0.90 -6.58 13.81
C ALA A 548 -0.21 -7.28 12.99
N PRO A 549 -0.61 -8.52 13.33
CA PRO A 549 -1.58 -9.29 12.53
C PRO A 549 -2.94 -8.59 12.38
N GLU A 550 -3.46 -7.96 13.44
CA GLU A 550 -4.75 -7.25 13.41
C GLU A 550 -4.72 -6.03 12.49
N TYR A 551 -3.55 -5.41 12.34
CA TYR A 551 -3.33 -4.31 11.41
C TYR A 551 -3.14 -4.79 9.98
N ALA A 552 -2.42 -5.89 9.78
CA ALA A 552 -2.14 -6.44 8.47
C ALA A 552 -3.37 -7.09 7.82
N VAL A 553 -4.19 -7.81 8.61
CA VAL A 553 -5.36 -8.57 8.13
C VAL A 553 -6.63 -7.73 8.10
N ASP A 554 -6.97 -7.07 9.21
CA ASP A 554 -8.28 -6.42 9.40
C ASP A 554 -8.20 -4.89 9.34
N GLY A 555 -7.01 -4.32 9.13
CA GLY A 555 -6.78 -2.89 9.01
C GLY A 555 -6.85 -2.13 10.34
N ILE A 556 -6.94 -2.81 11.47
CA ILE A 556 -7.10 -2.22 12.81
C ILE A 556 -5.72 -1.90 13.38
N PHE A 557 -5.44 -0.63 13.68
CA PHE A 557 -4.18 -0.21 14.31
C PHE A 557 -4.44 0.47 15.66
N SER A 558 -3.71 0.03 16.67
CA SER A 558 -3.74 0.58 18.03
C SER A 558 -2.31 0.82 18.53
N ILE A 559 -2.16 1.35 19.75
CA ILE A 559 -0.85 1.39 20.43
C ILE A 559 -0.22 -0.01 20.58
N LYS A 560 -1.01 -1.09 20.56
CA LYS A 560 -0.50 -2.47 20.62
C LYS A 560 0.18 -2.88 19.32
N SER A 561 -0.22 -2.30 18.18
CA SER A 561 0.36 -2.60 16.88
C SER A 561 1.77 -2.03 16.75
N ASP A 562 2.03 -0.84 17.30
CA ASP A 562 3.38 -0.28 17.47
C ASP A 562 4.23 -1.11 18.46
N VAL A 563 3.63 -1.63 19.53
CA VAL A 563 4.32 -2.51 20.50
C VAL A 563 4.71 -3.84 19.86
N PHE A 564 3.92 -4.39 18.94
CA PHE A 564 4.32 -5.53 18.12
C PHE A 564 5.54 -5.19 17.26
N SER A 565 5.51 -4.07 16.52
CA SER A 565 6.66 -3.59 15.72
C SER A 565 7.92 -3.40 16.58
N PHE A 566 7.76 -2.91 17.82
CA PHE A 566 8.84 -2.81 18.79
C PHE A 566 9.38 -4.17 19.23
N GLY A 567 8.52 -5.18 19.40
CA GLY A 567 8.93 -6.57 19.67
C GLY A 567 9.78 -7.16 18.54
N ILE A 568 9.44 -6.87 17.28
CA ILE A 568 10.25 -7.27 16.12
C ILE A 568 11.62 -6.57 16.15
N LEU A 569 11.65 -5.25 16.34
CA LEU A 569 12.87 -4.44 16.42
C LEU A 569 13.76 -4.84 17.61
N LEU A 570 13.16 -5.21 18.74
CA LEU A 570 13.86 -5.75 19.92
C LEU A 570 14.66 -7.01 19.55
N LEU A 571 14.05 -7.95 18.83
CA LEU A 571 14.75 -9.15 18.34
C LEU A 571 15.88 -8.80 17.38
N GLU A 572 15.69 -7.84 16.47
CA GLU A 572 16.76 -7.41 15.55
C GLU A 572 17.99 -6.87 16.31
N ILE A 573 17.75 -6.06 17.34
CA ILE A 573 18.80 -5.47 18.18
C ILE A 573 19.51 -6.56 19.01
N ILE A 574 18.77 -7.50 19.59
CA ILE A 574 19.35 -8.63 20.35
C ILE A 574 20.19 -9.52 19.43
N CYS A 575 19.58 -10.06 18.37
CA CYS A 575 20.18 -11.08 17.51
C CYS A 575 21.19 -10.52 16.48
N GLY A 576 21.34 -9.20 16.38
CA GLY A 576 22.24 -8.58 15.38
C GLY A 576 21.86 -8.89 13.93
N THR A 577 20.62 -9.29 13.69
CA THR A 577 20.17 -9.94 12.45
C THR A 577 18.87 -9.29 11.98
N LYS A 578 18.78 -8.95 10.67
CA LYS A 578 17.59 -8.27 10.12
C LYS A 578 16.38 -9.21 10.06
N ASN A 579 15.20 -8.69 10.35
CA ASN A 579 13.93 -9.41 10.21
C ASN A 579 13.52 -9.49 8.74
N ARG A 580 14.11 -10.46 8.05
CA ARG A 580 13.85 -10.89 6.67
C ARG A 580 13.59 -12.40 6.66
N ALA A 581 13.43 -13.00 5.49
CA ALA A 581 13.61 -14.44 5.32
C ALA A 581 15.01 -14.86 5.81
N LEU A 582 15.06 -15.74 6.81
CA LEU A 582 16.25 -16.40 7.33
C LEU A 582 16.12 -17.90 7.04
N CYS A 583 16.96 -18.41 6.15
CA CYS A 583 17.12 -19.84 5.93
C CYS A 583 17.78 -20.45 7.17
N HIS A 584 17.11 -21.39 7.83
CA HIS A 584 17.69 -22.16 8.94
C HIS A 584 17.61 -23.65 8.62
N GLY A 585 18.68 -24.13 7.97
CA GLY A 585 18.73 -25.45 7.36
C GLY A 585 17.58 -25.59 6.37
N ASN A 586 16.53 -26.24 6.84
CA ASN A 586 15.41 -26.70 6.07
C ASN A 586 14.27 -25.63 6.04
N GLN A 587 13.99 -24.86 7.11
CA GLN A 587 12.96 -23.80 7.05
C GLN A 587 13.44 -22.43 6.54
N THR A 588 12.57 -21.72 5.82
CA THR A 588 12.59 -20.25 5.75
C THR A 588 11.73 -19.66 6.86
N LEU A 589 12.37 -19.04 7.87
CA LEU A 589 11.71 -18.37 8.99
C LEU A 589 11.97 -16.88 8.95
N ASN A 590 11.02 -16.04 9.38
CA ASN A 590 11.37 -14.68 9.78
C ASN A 590 12.14 -14.70 11.12
N LEU A 591 12.67 -13.56 11.57
CA LEU A 591 13.48 -13.53 12.80
C LEU A 591 12.69 -13.99 14.03
N VAL A 592 11.39 -13.71 14.08
CA VAL A 592 10.50 -14.24 15.14
C VAL A 592 10.47 -15.76 15.11
N GLY A 593 10.28 -16.36 13.94
CA GLY A 593 10.28 -17.82 13.77
C GLY A 593 11.60 -18.44 14.23
N TYR A 594 12.72 -17.90 13.76
CA TYR A 594 14.09 -18.35 14.05
C TYR A 594 14.44 -18.26 15.54
N VAL A 595 14.23 -17.10 16.16
CA VAL A 595 14.48 -16.92 17.60
C VAL A 595 13.63 -17.91 18.40
N ASN A 596 12.36 -18.00 18.06
CA ASN A 596 11.39 -18.80 18.80
C ASN A 596 11.63 -20.32 18.62
N THR A 597 12.37 -20.80 17.59
CA THR A 597 12.76 -22.23 17.51
C THR A 597 13.97 -22.52 18.40
N HIS A 598 14.84 -21.53 18.59
CA HIS A 598 16.07 -21.66 19.39
C HIS A 598 15.88 -21.23 20.86
N VAL A 599 14.83 -20.49 21.22
CA VAL A 599 14.60 -19.97 22.58
C VAL A 599 14.51 -21.07 23.65
N ILE A 600 13.99 -22.26 23.32
CA ILE A 600 13.99 -23.41 24.25
C ILE A 600 15.42 -23.88 24.57
N TYR A 601 16.35 -23.69 23.61
CA TYR A 601 17.78 -23.98 23.74
C TYR A 601 18.58 -22.85 24.40
N TYR A 602 18.17 -21.59 24.23
CA TYR A 602 18.83 -20.43 24.84
C TYR A 602 18.38 -20.15 26.29
N LEU A 603 17.12 -20.41 26.64
CA LEU A 603 16.65 -20.32 28.04
C LEU A 603 17.19 -21.44 28.94
N SER A 604 17.79 -22.49 28.35
CA SER A 604 18.50 -23.55 29.07
C SER A 604 20.00 -23.29 29.21
N LEU A 605 20.56 -22.22 28.64
CA LEU A 605 21.94 -21.82 28.87
C LEU A 605 22.11 -21.08 30.22
N PRO A 606 23.14 -21.40 31.04
CA PRO A 606 23.33 -20.80 32.36
C PRO A 606 23.51 -19.27 32.39
N MET A 607 23.87 -18.63 31.28
CA MET A 607 24.19 -17.20 31.22
C MET A 607 23.02 -16.26 31.51
N LEU A 608 21.77 -16.73 31.47
CA LEU A 608 20.59 -15.92 31.84
C LEU A 608 20.22 -15.98 33.33
N LYS A 609 21.09 -16.53 34.20
CA LYS A 609 20.90 -16.55 35.66
C LYS A 609 21.67 -15.47 36.43
N HIS A 610 22.53 -14.69 35.78
CA HIS A 610 23.27 -13.59 36.41
C HIS A 610 23.53 -12.43 35.43
N GLU A 611 22.57 -11.50 35.33
CA GLU A 611 22.77 -10.03 35.44
C GLU A 611 21.39 -9.32 35.50
#